data_AF-A0A0H1AKF6-F1
#
_entry.id   AF-A0A0H1AKF6-F1
#
_cell.length_a   1.000
_cell.length_b   1.000
_cell.length_c   1.000
_cell.angle_alpha   90.00
_cell.angle_beta   90.00
_cell.angle_gamma   90.00
#
_symmetry.space_group_name_H-M   'P 1'
#
loop_
_entity.id
_entity.type
_entity.pdbx_description
1 polymer ?
#
loop_
_entity_poly.entity_id
_entity_poly.type
_entity_poly.pdbx_seq_one_letter_code
_entity_poly.pdbx_strand_id
1 'polypeptide(L)'
;MKARHAGAAVAIVALAAACTSNPKVSTQRVGPGRWHVDVVRCSVDGAPAAALADVDRVAARRCPGGHALDGQTSESAWLGNAVRGECPAIRVRAQVVCKGDAR
;
A
#
# COMPACT_ATOMS: atom_id res chain seq x y z
N MET A 1 1.67 10.66 -54.82
CA MET A 1 2.48 11.40 -53.82
C MET A 1 1.59 11.71 -52.62
N LYS A 2 2.14 11.52 -51.41
CA LYS A 2 1.71 12.02 -50.09
C LYS A 2 0.41 11.47 -49.48
N ALA A 3 0.62 10.43 -48.69
CA ALA A 3 -0.21 10.00 -47.56
C ALA A 3 -0.35 11.09 -46.48
N ARG A 4 -1.18 10.74 -45.48
CA ARG A 4 -1.28 11.27 -44.09
C ARG A 4 -2.49 12.20 -43.92
N HIS A 5 -3.38 12.04 -42.93
CA HIS A 5 -3.13 11.64 -41.55
C HIS A 5 -4.36 10.93 -40.97
N ALA A 6 -4.24 9.63 -40.72
CA ALA A 6 -5.04 8.95 -39.71
C ALA A 6 -4.36 9.18 -38.35
N GLY A 7 -5.17 9.37 -37.29
CA GLY A 7 -4.75 9.14 -35.92
C GLY A 7 -4.13 10.34 -35.20
N ALA A 8 -4.95 11.09 -34.47
CA ALA A 8 -4.48 12.00 -33.42
C ALA A 8 -5.46 12.04 -32.24
N ALA A 9 -5.89 10.87 -31.75
CA ALA A 9 -6.73 10.76 -30.56
C ALA A 9 -6.27 9.65 -29.58
N VAL A 10 -5.00 9.22 -29.67
CA VAL A 10 -4.44 8.21 -28.75
C VAL A 10 -3.06 8.66 -28.29
N ALA A 11 -2.97 9.65 -27.39
CA ALA A 11 -1.67 10.04 -26.81
C ALA A 11 -1.74 10.81 -25.47
N ILE A 12 -2.72 10.57 -24.58
CA ILE A 12 -2.71 11.19 -23.22
C ILE A 12 -2.89 10.14 -22.09
N VAL A 13 -2.82 8.84 -22.38
CA VAL A 13 -2.98 7.77 -21.35
C VAL A 13 -1.74 6.90 -21.24
N ALA A 14 -0.54 7.50 -21.14
CA ALA A 14 0.71 6.72 -21.08
C ALA A 14 1.81 7.32 -20.18
N LEU A 15 1.44 8.08 -19.13
CA LEU A 15 2.41 8.58 -18.14
C LEU A 15 2.01 8.30 -16.69
N ALA A 16 0.98 7.48 -16.45
CA ALA A 16 0.88 6.74 -15.20
C ALA A 16 1.82 5.54 -15.32
N ALA A 17 3.13 5.78 -15.24
CA ALA A 17 4.08 4.72 -14.95
C ALA A 17 3.59 4.08 -13.65
N ALA A 18 2.87 2.97 -13.77
CA ALA A 18 2.37 2.24 -12.64
C ALA A 18 3.61 1.88 -11.83
N CYS A 19 3.78 2.49 -10.67
CA CYS A 19 4.76 2.01 -9.71
C CYS A 19 4.25 0.65 -9.22
N THR A 20 4.51 -0.40 -10.01
CA THR A 20 4.04 -1.78 -9.77
C THR A 20 4.96 -2.50 -8.79
N SER A 21 5.53 -1.80 -7.82
CA SER A 21 6.28 -2.47 -6.77
C SER A 21 5.30 -3.16 -5.83
N ASN A 22 5.62 -4.39 -5.42
CA ASN A 22 4.87 -5.05 -4.37
C ASN A 22 4.98 -4.21 -3.09
N PRO A 23 3.87 -4.07 -2.31
CA PRO A 23 3.94 -3.34 -1.07
C PRO A 23 4.93 -4.01 -0.12
N LYS A 24 5.75 -3.21 0.54
CA LYS A 24 6.61 -3.69 1.63
C LYS A 24 5.76 -3.77 2.89
N VAL A 25 5.60 -4.98 3.40
CA VAL A 25 4.81 -5.25 4.59
C VAL A 25 5.73 -5.69 5.72
N SER A 26 5.62 -5.06 6.88
CA SER A 26 6.23 -5.48 8.13
C SER A 26 5.15 -5.71 9.17
N THR A 27 5.33 -6.76 9.97
CA THR A 27 4.42 -7.08 11.07
C THR A 27 5.23 -7.41 12.32
N GLN A 28 4.86 -6.84 13.44
CA GLN A 28 5.48 -7.10 14.73
C GLN A 28 4.39 -7.46 15.74
N ARG A 29 4.52 -8.59 16.44
CA ARG A 29 3.63 -8.89 17.57
C ARG A 29 4.03 -8.00 18.74
N VAL A 30 3.09 -7.29 19.32
CA VAL A 30 3.32 -6.39 20.47
C VAL A 30 2.65 -6.89 21.75
N GLY A 31 1.80 -7.91 21.65
CA GLY A 31 1.20 -8.60 22.79
C GLY A 31 0.30 -9.76 22.34
N PRO A 32 -0.32 -10.50 23.28
CA PRO A 32 -1.37 -11.47 22.97
C PRO A 32 -2.49 -10.79 22.16
N GLY A 33 -2.80 -11.33 20.98
CA GLY A 33 -3.79 -10.76 20.08
C GLY A 33 -3.48 -9.34 19.55
N ARG A 34 -2.27 -8.78 19.77
CA ARG A 34 -1.94 -7.39 19.35
C ARG A 34 -0.75 -7.38 18.40
N TRP A 35 -0.90 -6.66 17.29
CA TRP A 35 0.12 -6.53 16.25
C TRP A 35 0.33 -5.07 15.84
N HIS A 36 1.57 -4.68 15.60
CA HIS A 36 1.87 -3.56 14.73
C HIS A 36 1.97 -4.06 13.29
N VAL A 37 1.30 -3.36 12.38
CA VAL A 37 1.36 -3.59 10.93
C VAL A 37 1.84 -2.31 10.28
N ASP A 38 2.87 -2.42 9.45
CA ASP A 38 3.46 -1.33 8.70
C ASP A 38 3.49 -1.71 7.21
N VAL A 39 2.80 -0.92 6.39
CA VAL A 39 2.72 -1.11 4.94
C VAL A 39 3.27 0.12 4.26
N VAL A 40 4.26 -0.08 3.40
CA VAL A 40 4.73 0.94 2.46
C VAL A 40 4.36 0.52 1.06
N ARG A 41 3.58 1.36 0.37
CA ARG A 41 3.09 1.10 -0.98
C ARG A 41 3.35 2.30 -1.87
N CYS A 42 3.81 2.07 -3.09
CA CYS A 42 3.86 3.13 -4.09
C CYS A 42 2.49 3.77 -4.31
N SER A 43 2.47 5.10 -4.37
CA SER A 43 1.26 5.89 -4.53
C SER A 43 1.65 7.20 -5.21
N VAL A 44 1.03 7.46 -6.36
CA VAL A 44 1.28 8.67 -7.16
C VAL A 44 0.52 9.87 -6.59
N ASP A 45 -0.62 9.62 -5.96
CA ASP A 45 -1.54 10.61 -5.40
C ASP A 45 -1.40 10.81 -3.87
N GLY A 46 -0.54 10.02 -3.22
CA GLY A 46 -0.38 10.01 -1.77
C GLY A 46 -1.60 9.46 -1.01
N ALA A 47 -2.57 8.84 -1.68
CA ALA A 47 -3.79 8.37 -1.04
C ALA A 47 -3.53 7.11 -0.18
N PRO A 48 -3.90 7.12 1.13
CA PRO A 48 -3.60 6.00 2.02
C PRO A 48 -4.53 4.80 1.83
N ALA A 49 -5.63 4.93 1.09
CA ALA A 49 -6.69 3.92 1.00
C ALA A 49 -6.17 2.54 0.54
N ALA A 50 -5.28 2.49 -0.45
CA ALA A 50 -4.72 1.22 -0.93
C ALA A 50 -3.79 0.56 0.10
N ALA A 51 -2.96 1.34 0.78
CA ALA A 51 -2.10 0.83 1.85
C ALA A 51 -2.91 0.40 3.08
N LEU A 52 -4.02 1.08 3.39
CA LEU A 52 -4.96 0.66 4.42
C LEU A 52 -5.67 -0.65 4.09
N ALA A 53 -6.06 -0.86 2.82
CA ALA A 53 -6.61 -2.14 2.39
C ALA A 53 -5.60 -3.30 2.51
N ASP A 54 -4.31 -3.02 2.31
CA ASP A 54 -3.25 -4.00 2.56
C ASP A 54 -3.09 -4.28 4.06
N VAL A 55 -3.14 -3.26 4.93
CA VAL A 55 -3.16 -3.42 6.39
C VAL A 55 -4.31 -4.31 6.81
N ASP A 56 -5.52 -4.05 6.32
CA ASP A 56 -6.71 -4.84 6.64
C ASP A 56 -6.57 -6.30 6.19
N ARG A 57 -6.03 -6.54 4.99
CA ARG A 57 -5.76 -7.89 4.49
C ARG A 57 -4.71 -8.62 5.33
N VAL A 58 -3.69 -7.91 5.81
CA VAL A 58 -2.69 -8.47 6.73
C VAL A 58 -3.34 -8.80 8.08
N ALA A 59 -4.15 -7.90 8.62
CA ALA A 59 -4.88 -8.08 9.87
C ALA A 59 -5.80 -9.30 9.82
N ALA A 60 -6.61 -9.44 8.77
CA ALA A 60 -7.50 -10.59 8.58
C ALA A 60 -6.74 -11.93 8.53
N ARG A 61 -5.55 -11.95 7.92
CA ARG A 61 -4.69 -13.15 7.92
C ARG A 61 -4.09 -13.45 9.29
N ARG A 62 -3.84 -12.44 10.12
CA ARG A 62 -3.25 -12.59 11.46
C ARG A 62 -4.29 -12.87 12.54
N CYS A 63 -5.53 -12.45 12.32
CA CYS A 63 -6.64 -12.58 13.25
C CYS A 63 -7.83 -13.28 12.57
N PRO A 64 -7.82 -14.62 12.45
CA PRO A 64 -8.90 -15.38 11.79
C PRO A 64 -10.28 -15.19 12.43
N GLY A 65 -10.33 -14.89 13.74
CA GLY A 65 -11.56 -14.56 14.48
C GLY A 65 -12.06 -13.12 14.28
N GLY A 66 -11.43 -12.36 13.38
CA GLY A 66 -11.69 -10.95 13.13
C GLY A 66 -10.74 -10.02 13.88
N HIS A 67 -10.73 -8.74 13.50
CA HIS A 67 -9.83 -7.74 14.06
C HIS A 67 -10.51 -6.38 14.25
N ALA A 68 -9.82 -5.51 14.96
CA ALA A 68 -10.08 -4.08 15.05
C ALA A 68 -8.75 -3.31 14.88
N LEU A 69 -8.82 -2.11 14.32
CA LEU A 69 -7.66 -1.21 14.23
C LEU A 69 -7.65 -0.27 15.45
N ASP A 70 -6.59 -0.31 16.24
CA ASP A 70 -6.39 0.46 17.47
C ASP A 70 -5.44 1.65 17.22
N GLY A 71 -5.81 2.48 16.25
CA GLY A 71 -5.02 3.61 15.78
C GLY A 71 -4.25 3.32 14.49
N GLN A 72 -4.17 4.36 13.66
CA GLN A 72 -3.45 4.35 12.38
C GLN A 72 -2.79 5.70 12.13
N THR A 73 -1.64 5.68 11.48
CA THR A 73 -0.99 6.89 10.95
C THR A 73 -0.60 6.65 9.51
N SER A 74 -0.64 7.72 8.72
CA SER A 74 -0.23 7.73 7.32
C SER A 74 0.81 8.82 7.11
N GLU A 75 1.87 8.52 6.39
CA GLU A 75 2.94 9.48 6.07
C GLU A 75 3.45 9.23 4.65
N SER A 76 3.87 10.30 3.98
CA SER A 76 4.58 10.19 2.70
C SER A 76 5.89 9.43 2.90
N ALA A 77 6.22 8.59 1.93
CA ALA A 77 7.42 7.75 1.93
C ALA A 77 8.00 7.67 0.52
N TRP A 78 9.15 7.00 0.41
CA TRP A 78 9.75 6.63 -0.85
C TRP A 78 10.04 5.13 -0.83
N LEU A 79 9.73 4.46 -1.92
CA LEU A 79 9.93 3.02 -2.05
C LEU A 79 10.70 2.73 -3.34
N GLY A 80 11.80 2.00 -3.22
CA GLY A 80 12.70 1.73 -4.32
C GLY A 80 14.12 1.46 -3.84
N ASN A 81 15.04 1.32 -4.79
CA ASN A 81 16.47 1.24 -4.52
C ASN A 81 17.24 1.94 -5.64
N ALA A 82 18.49 2.30 -5.37
CA ALA A 82 19.33 3.06 -6.31
C ALA A 82 19.49 2.41 -7.70
N VAL A 83 19.19 1.12 -7.85
CA VAL A 83 19.32 0.36 -9.11
C VAL A 83 18.01 0.30 -9.90
N ARG A 84 16.86 0.26 -9.21
CA ARG A 84 15.52 0.10 -9.83
C ARG A 84 14.68 1.39 -9.83
N GLY A 85 15.25 2.49 -9.35
CA GLY A 85 14.57 3.77 -9.19
C GLY A 85 13.80 3.86 -7.88
N GLU A 86 13.56 5.09 -7.45
CA GLU A 86 12.74 5.44 -6.30
C GLU A 86 11.36 5.89 -6.79
N CYS A 87 10.31 5.51 -6.08
CA CYS A 87 8.95 5.92 -6.37
C CYS A 87 8.30 6.58 -5.15
N PRO A 88 7.49 7.63 -5.35
CA PRO A 88 6.63 8.15 -4.30
C PRO A 88 5.76 7.04 -3.70
N ALA A 89 5.70 7.01 -2.38
CA ALA A 89 4.96 6.01 -1.65
C ALA A 89 4.17 6.63 -0.51
N ILE A 90 3.19 5.88 -0.02
CA ILE A 90 2.54 6.13 1.24
C ILE A 90 2.90 5.00 2.19
N ARG A 91 3.25 5.37 3.42
CA ARG A 91 3.45 4.44 4.53
C ARG A 91 2.29 4.56 5.50
N VAL A 92 1.69 3.42 5.82
CA VAL A 92 0.62 3.31 6.80
C VAL A 92 1.08 2.40 7.93
N ARG A 93 1.02 2.91 9.16
CA ARG A 93 1.28 2.13 10.37
C ARG A 93 -0.02 2.01 11.15
N ALA A 94 -0.38 0.80 11.55
CA ALA A 94 -1.58 0.53 12.32
C ALA A 94 -1.32 -0.46 13.44
N GLN A 95 -2.01 -0.26 14.56
CA GLN A 95 -2.15 -1.31 15.58
C GLN A 95 -3.38 -2.14 15.26
N VAL A 96 -3.23 -3.45 15.30
CA VAL A 96 -4.29 -4.44 15.06
C VAL A 96 -4.51 -5.21 16.34
N VAL A 97 -5.77 -5.33 16.75
CA VAL A 97 -6.22 -6.14 17.87
C VAL A 97 -7.10 -7.27 17.34
N CYS A 98 -6.70 -8.52 17.56
CA CYS A 98 -7.47 -9.70 17.20
C CYS A 98 -8.67 -9.86 18.15
N LYS A 99 -9.83 -10.13 17.58
CA LYS A 99 -11.03 -10.49 18.32
C LYS A 99 -10.95 -11.98 18.68
N GLY A 100 -11.24 -12.31 19.93
CA GLY A 100 -11.24 -13.69 20.43
C GLY A 100 -9.95 -14.17 21.09
N ASP A 101 -8.83 -13.43 20.95
CA ASP A 101 -7.54 -13.76 21.58
C ASP A 101 -7.35 -13.11 22.98
N ALA A 102 -8.39 -12.45 23.51
CA ALA A 102 -8.39 -11.87 24.86
C ALA A 102 -8.74 -12.91 25.95
N ARG A 103 -8.27 -14.15 25.81
CA ARG A 103 -8.48 -15.23 26.78
C ARG A 103 -7.17 -15.71 27.36
#